data_AF-A0A956IH98-F1
#
_entry.id   AF-A0A956IH98-F1
#
_cell.length_a   1.000
_cell.length_b   1.000
_cell.length_c   1.000
_cell.angle_alpha   90.00
_cell.angle_beta   90.00
_cell.angle_gamma   90.00
#
_symmetry.space_group_name_H-M   'P 1'
#
loop_
_entity.id
_entity.type
_entity.pdbx_description
1 polymer ?
#
loop_
_entity_poly.entity_id
_entity_poly.type
_entity_poly.pdbx_seq_one_letter_code
_entity_poly.pdbx_strand_id
1 'polypeptide(L)'
;MSARGTSPEVAGPLGTLALSQVKPHSSTASLRAVKWHSDLGRLGLELPFNIVHDFGMVLVAGPNQLELSPRVEFSETDPSLAAALRGYHDVLAEAHESEAARRAPQLQMSDDLVVVVLARILGDVARRLRARPAYHAHLPLDGALFERLRERRLRELYAAVDRSYEREAIAAVGAARLLILTLTDSLDLDTLRLFGMVGLSEGGALAQVELLNSLETPEANDVVNFSLEILPSVLETKAKPASSTVAAFGYSGLGRRGSIDNMVLTELAWDDMELSRRIIDNEVLYYSREQQHEEEGRQHLLLIDASASMRGDRATFARAMALATGKKLLLEGEDVAFRFFDSRLYEPHAAHRQELPTAHLLSFKGERGRNPARVFSELITILDLSRRHGEPPVIHLFTHAALYIPRDLVQQVRNMAQIAAVFILPSGGKLELDYVDLLNAHWVVDHGLLAGGSERADRARNILTNVPTFRNEEGDGAKSRRSLTEVMTAR
;
A
#
# COMPACT_ATOMS: atom_id res chain seq x y z
N MET A 1 2.26 -21.59 -31.53
CA MET A 1 2.42 -20.44 -30.61
C MET A 1 3.38 -19.33 -31.11
N SER A 2 3.73 -19.26 -32.41
CA SER A 2 4.73 -18.28 -32.95
C SER A 2 4.16 -16.91 -33.35
N ALA A 3 2.86 -16.67 -33.20
CA ALA A 3 2.15 -15.51 -33.79
C ALA A 3 1.95 -14.30 -32.84
N ARG A 4 2.23 -14.42 -31.53
CA ARG A 4 1.92 -13.35 -30.55
C ARG A 4 2.90 -12.17 -30.56
N GLY A 5 4.13 -12.35 -31.06
CA GLY A 5 5.19 -11.32 -31.05
C GLY A 5 5.27 -10.44 -32.30
N THR A 6 4.29 -10.54 -33.21
CA THR A 6 4.26 -9.81 -34.50
C THR A 6 3.04 -8.90 -34.66
N SER A 7 2.09 -8.90 -33.71
CA SER A 7 1.01 -7.90 -33.69
C SER A 7 1.62 -6.51 -33.47
N PRO A 8 1.21 -5.46 -34.21
CA PRO A 8 1.71 -4.10 -34.02
C PRO A 8 1.50 -3.59 -32.59
N GLU A 9 0.50 -4.11 -31.86
CA GLU A 9 0.21 -3.76 -30.47
C GLU A 9 1.29 -4.23 -29.48
N VAL A 10 1.99 -5.31 -29.83
CA VAL A 10 3.08 -5.89 -29.03
C VAL A 10 4.43 -5.47 -29.61
N ALA A 11 4.57 -5.49 -30.94
CA ALA A 11 5.79 -5.12 -31.64
C ALA A 11 6.13 -3.63 -31.53
N GLY A 12 5.10 -2.76 -31.50
CA GLY A 12 5.24 -1.32 -31.29
C GLY A 12 5.97 -1.02 -29.98
N PRO A 13 5.37 -1.33 -28.81
CA PRO A 13 5.99 -1.09 -27.51
C PRO A 13 7.29 -1.87 -27.28
N LEU A 14 7.39 -3.16 -27.67
CA LEU A 14 8.65 -3.91 -27.49
C LEU A 14 9.80 -3.36 -28.37
N GLY A 15 9.48 -2.86 -29.57
CA GLY A 15 10.47 -2.26 -30.45
C GLY A 15 11.07 -0.97 -29.90
N THR A 16 10.38 -0.27 -28.99
CA THR A 16 10.95 0.92 -28.33
C THR A 16 12.15 0.55 -27.46
N LEU A 17 12.22 -0.67 -26.93
CA LEU A 17 13.36 -1.13 -26.13
C LEU A 17 14.68 -1.16 -26.93
N ALA A 18 14.64 -1.07 -28.27
CA ALA A 18 15.86 -0.83 -29.04
C ALA A 18 16.54 0.50 -28.63
N LEU A 19 15.76 1.49 -28.21
CA LEU A 19 16.22 2.82 -27.76
C LEU A 19 16.59 2.85 -26.27
N SER A 20 16.31 1.76 -25.53
CA SER A 20 16.58 1.67 -24.09
C SER A 20 18.08 1.72 -23.81
N GLN A 21 18.43 2.47 -22.77
CA GLN A 21 19.79 2.59 -22.24
C GLN A 21 19.97 1.79 -20.94
N VAL A 22 18.96 1.02 -20.53
CA VAL A 22 18.96 0.25 -19.28
C VAL A 22 18.74 -1.23 -19.53
N LYS A 23 19.65 -2.05 -19.00
CA LYS A 23 19.58 -3.51 -19.02
C LYS A 23 19.43 -4.03 -17.59
N PRO A 24 18.23 -4.44 -17.15
CA PRO A 24 18.09 -5.09 -15.86
C PRO A 24 18.68 -6.50 -15.93
N HIS A 25 19.32 -6.95 -14.84
CA HIS A 25 19.86 -8.31 -14.77
C HIS A 25 18.77 -9.39 -14.68
N SER A 26 17.52 -9.01 -14.36
CA SER A 26 16.38 -9.91 -14.28
C SER A 26 15.31 -9.58 -15.32
N SER A 27 14.82 -10.60 -16.03
CA SER A 27 13.66 -10.50 -16.95
C SER A 27 12.36 -10.18 -16.20
N THR A 28 12.24 -10.60 -14.93
CA THR A 28 11.06 -10.30 -14.10
C THR A 28 10.97 -8.82 -13.71
N ALA A 29 12.10 -8.09 -13.72
CA ALA A 29 12.07 -6.65 -13.50
C ALA A 29 11.33 -5.94 -14.64
N SER A 30 11.61 -6.31 -15.90
CA SER A 30 10.95 -5.73 -17.08
C SER A 30 9.44 -5.98 -17.15
N LEU A 31 8.91 -7.00 -16.46
CA LEU A 31 7.46 -7.21 -16.35
C LEU A 31 6.77 -6.09 -15.56
N ARG A 32 7.41 -5.56 -14.52
CA ARG A 32 6.85 -4.46 -13.72
C ARG A 32 6.64 -3.20 -14.59
N ALA A 33 7.57 -2.94 -15.51
CA ALA A 33 7.46 -1.83 -16.46
C ALA A 33 6.23 -1.91 -17.35
N VAL A 34 5.73 -3.12 -17.67
CA VAL A 34 4.47 -3.28 -18.43
C VAL A 34 3.29 -2.73 -17.65
N LYS A 35 3.22 -3.05 -16.35
CA LYS A 35 2.18 -2.49 -15.45
C LYS A 35 2.32 -0.98 -15.36
N TRP A 36 3.54 -0.46 -15.13
CA TRP A 36 3.75 0.98 -15.00
C TRP A 36 3.32 1.75 -16.25
N HIS A 37 3.65 1.24 -17.43
CA HIS A 37 3.28 1.85 -18.70
C HIS A 37 1.76 1.86 -18.92
N SER A 38 1.08 0.75 -18.60
CA SER A 38 -0.38 0.67 -18.66
C SER A 38 -1.05 1.66 -17.71
N ASP A 39 -0.58 1.74 -16.45
CA ASP A 39 -1.19 2.57 -15.42
C ASP A 39 -0.93 4.07 -15.65
N LEU A 40 0.25 4.46 -16.15
CA LEU A 40 0.51 5.84 -16.61
C LEU A 40 -0.45 6.25 -17.73
N GLY A 41 -0.74 5.34 -18.67
CA GLY A 41 -1.74 5.56 -19.71
C GLY A 41 -3.13 5.82 -19.14
N ARG A 42 -3.52 5.13 -18.06
CA ARG A 42 -4.80 5.36 -17.36
C ARG A 42 -4.86 6.73 -16.66
N LEU A 43 -3.72 7.28 -16.26
CA LEU A 43 -3.59 8.65 -15.75
C LEU A 43 -3.56 9.71 -16.88
N GLY A 44 -3.67 9.30 -18.15
CA GLY A 44 -3.63 10.18 -19.30
C GLY A 44 -2.21 10.62 -19.70
N LEU A 45 -1.18 9.96 -19.16
CA LEU A 45 0.23 10.21 -19.48
C LEU A 45 0.73 9.18 -20.49
N GLU A 46 0.66 9.51 -21.78
CA GLU A 46 1.21 8.68 -22.85
C GLU A 46 2.71 8.93 -23.01
N LEU A 47 3.53 7.95 -22.65
CA LEU A 47 4.99 7.94 -22.85
C LEU A 47 5.43 6.66 -23.57
N PRO A 48 6.50 6.70 -24.38
CA PRO A 48 7.11 5.49 -24.93
C PRO A 48 7.50 4.48 -23.86
N PHE A 49 7.32 3.20 -24.17
CA PHE A 49 7.59 2.11 -23.23
C PHE A 49 9.05 2.07 -22.76
N ASN A 50 10.02 2.44 -23.61
CA ASN A 50 11.44 2.49 -23.19
C ASN A 50 11.70 3.56 -22.14
N ILE A 51 11.04 4.71 -22.21
CA ILE A 51 11.23 5.79 -21.23
C ILE A 51 10.66 5.38 -19.88
N VAL A 52 9.44 4.81 -19.87
CA VAL A 52 8.82 4.30 -18.64
C VAL A 52 9.65 3.16 -18.04
N HIS A 53 10.13 2.23 -18.89
CA HIS A 53 11.00 1.15 -18.47
C HIS A 53 12.29 1.66 -17.84
N ASP A 54 13.04 2.52 -18.53
CA ASP A 54 14.38 2.94 -18.11
C ASP A 54 14.33 3.77 -16.81
N PHE A 55 13.46 4.78 -16.73
CA PHE A 55 13.31 5.57 -15.50
C PHE A 55 12.76 4.73 -14.34
N GLY A 56 11.79 3.85 -14.61
CA GLY A 56 11.26 2.95 -13.58
C GLY A 56 12.33 2.00 -13.06
N MET A 57 13.18 1.45 -13.93
CA MET A 57 14.32 0.61 -13.50
C MET A 57 15.32 1.41 -12.68
N VAL A 58 15.70 2.61 -13.13
CA VAL A 58 16.65 3.48 -12.42
C VAL A 58 16.18 3.81 -11.00
N LEU A 59 14.87 3.98 -10.79
CA LEU A 59 14.29 4.34 -9.51
C LEU A 59 14.00 3.15 -8.58
N VAL A 60 14.03 1.92 -9.09
CA VAL A 60 13.61 0.72 -8.34
C VAL A 60 14.74 -0.28 -8.17
N ALA A 61 15.57 -0.47 -9.20
CA ALA A 61 16.68 -1.40 -9.17
C ALA A 61 17.87 -0.73 -8.47
N GLY A 62 18.50 -1.46 -7.54
CA GLY A 62 19.72 -0.99 -6.90
C GLY A 62 20.89 -0.86 -7.89
N PRO A 63 21.98 -0.17 -7.53
CA PRO A 63 23.11 0.09 -8.44
C PRO A 63 23.73 -1.17 -9.08
N ASN A 64 23.66 -2.31 -8.38
CA ASN A 64 24.21 -3.58 -8.85
C ASN A 64 23.19 -4.44 -9.62
N GLN A 65 21.96 -3.98 -9.78
CA GLN A 65 20.84 -4.75 -10.37
C GLN A 65 20.52 -4.32 -11.81
N LEU A 66 21.19 -3.27 -12.30
CA LEU A 66 21.06 -2.79 -13.66
C LEU A 66 22.43 -2.47 -14.26
N GLU A 67 22.48 -2.48 -15.60
CA GLU A 67 23.60 -1.95 -16.38
C GLU A 67 23.07 -0.79 -17.24
N LEU A 68 23.73 0.38 -17.15
CA LEU A 68 23.48 1.52 -18.04
C LEU A 68 24.33 1.34 -19.30
N SER A 69 23.73 0.77 -20.33
CA SER A 69 24.37 0.64 -21.63
C SER A 69 23.32 0.48 -22.75
N PRO A 70 23.62 0.96 -23.97
CA PRO A 70 22.69 0.86 -25.09
C PRO A 70 22.37 -0.61 -25.40
N ARG A 71 21.09 -0.90 -25.64
CA ARG A 71 20.66 -2.24 -26.10
C ARG A 71 20.96 -2.47 -27.59
N VAL A 72 20.98 -1.40 -28.38
CA VAL A 72 21.25 -1.41 -29.82
C VAL A 72 22.12 -0.20 -30.17
N GLU A 73 23.17 -0.44 -30.96
CA GLU A 73 24.03 0.63 -31.47
C GLU A 73 23.46 1.24 -32.76
N PHE A 74 23.21 2.56 -32.72
CA PHE A 74 22.69 3.35 -33.84
C PHE A 74 23.73 4.28 -34.49
N SER A 75 24.93 4.36 -33.94
CA SER A 75 25.99 5.30 -34.37
C SER A 75 26.28 5.27 -35.87
N GLU A 76 26.26 4.09 -36.49
CA GLU A 76 26.52 3.91 -37.93
C GLU A 76 25.28 4.13 -38.81
N THR A 77 24.08 3.90 -38.27
CA THR A 77 22.83 3.90 -39.06
C THR A 77 22.08 5.23 -38.98
N ASP A 78 22.14 5.89 -37.83
CA ASP A 78 21.49 7.16 -37.57
C ASP A 78 22.30 7.97 -36.54
N PRO A 79 23.30 8.75 -36.99
CA PRO A 79 24.15 9.54 -36.10
C PRO A 79 23.39 10.59 -35.28
N SER A 80 22.28 11.11 -35.82
CA SER A 80 21.44 12.10 -35.13
C SER A 80 20.70 11.46 -33.96
N LEU A 81 20.08 10.30 -34.17
CA LEU A 81 19.48 9.51 -33.10
C LEU A 81 20.52 9.10 -32.06
N ALA A 82 21.69 8.65 -32.49
CA ALA A 82 22.76 8.28 -31.57
C ALA A 82 23.20 9.46 -30.67
N ALA A 83 23.21 10.69 -31.18
CA ALA A 83 23.48 11.88 -30.38
C ALA A 83 22.36 12.17 -29.36
N ALA A 84 21.10 12.05 -29.77
CA ALA A 84 19.96 12.21 -28.86
C ALA A 84 19.94 11.13 -27.76
N LEU A 85 20.27 9.88 -28.11
CA LEU A 85 20.38 8.77 -27.17
C LEU A 85 21.51 8.95 -26.16
N ARG A 86 22.64 9.56 -26.55
CA ARG A 86 23.69 9.93 -25.58
C ARG A 86 23.18 10.95 -24.56
N GLY A 87 22.52 12.01 -25.01
CA GLY A 87 21.92 12.98 -24.10
C GLY A 87 20.90 12.34 -23.16
N TYR A 88 20.08 11.41 -23.67
CA TYR A 88 19.14 10.63 -22.87
C TYR A 88 19.83 9.70 -21.85
N HIS A 89 20.89 9.01 -22.27
CA HIS A 89 21.74 8.21 -21.39
C HIS A 89 22.31 9.05 -20.25
N ASP A 90 22.81 10.26 -20.53
CA ASP A 90 23.35 11.15 -19.51
C ASP A 90 22.30 11.55 -18.47
N VAL A 91 21.05 11.84 -18.90
CA VAL A 91 19.94 12.09 -17.96
C VAL A 91 19.67 10.88 -17.06
N LEU A 92 19.66 9.68 -17.64
CA LEU A 92 19.44 8.44 -16.86
C LEU A 92 20.58 8.15 -15.89
N ALA A 93 21.83 8.38 -16.31
CA ALA A 93 23.00 8.20 -15.46
C ALA A 93 22.95 9.14 -14.25
N GLU A 94 22.63 10.41 -14.47
CA GLU A 94 22.48 11.39 -13.38
C GLU A 94 21.28 11.08 -12.48
N ALA A 95 20.15 10.66 -13.05
CA ALA A 95 19.01 10.21 -12.27
C ALA A 95 19.35 8.97 -11.43
N HIS A 96 20.21 8.08 -11.92
CA HIS A 96 20.68 6.91 -11.18
C HIS A 96 21.64 7.26 -10.04
N GLU A 97 22.32 8.40 -10.12
CA GLU A 97 23.14 8.95 -9.04
C GLU A 97 22.33 9.74 -8.00
N SER A 98 21.02 9.96 -8.23
CA SER A 98 20.15 10.64 -7.27
C SER A 98 20.04 9.88 -5.95
N GLU A 99 19.67 10.60 -4.88
CA GLU A 99 19.46 9.97 -3.59
C GLU A 99 18.29 8.97 -3.59
N ALA A 100 17.23 9.26 -4.36
CA ALA A 100 16.09 8.38 -4.55
C ALA A 100 16.52 7.03 -5.14
N ALA A 101 17.34 7.03 -6.20
CA ALA A 101 17.85 5.82 -6.83
C ALA A 101 18.80 5.04 -5.89
N ARG A 102 19.69 5.73 -5.17
CA ARG A 102 20.59 5.07 -4.19
C ARG A 102 19.84 4.39 -3.06
N ARG A 103 18.74 4.98 -2.59
CA ARG A 103 17.90 4.43 -1.52
C ARG A 103 16.80 3.50 -2.02
N ALA A 104 16.64 3.29 -3.33
CA ALA A 104 15.56 2.48 -3.91
C ALA A 104 15.32 1.12 -3.23
N PRO A 105 16.36 0.32 -2.87
CA PRO A 105 16.14 -0.96 -2.17
C PRO A 105 15.52 -0.81 -0.78
N GLN A 106 15.75 0.32 -0.11
CA GLN A 106 15.21 0.62 1.23
C GLN A 106 13.78 1.17 1.15
N LEU A 107 13.40 1.78 0.03
CA LEU A 107 12.07 2.35 -0.17
C LEU A 107 11.01 1.27 -0.42
N GLN A 108 11.40 0.09 -0.92
CA GLN A 108 10.50 -1.04 -1.20
C GLN A 108 9.23 -0.62 -1.97
N MET A 109 9.39 0.24 -2.98
CA MET A 109 8.26 0.85 -3.67
C MET A 109 7.41 -0.19 -4.43
N SER A 110 6.11 -0.18 -4.15
CA SER A 110 5.12 -0.92 -4.93
C SER A 110 4.99 -0.33 -6.35
N ASP A 111 4.39 -1.09 -7.26
CA ASP A 111 4.22 -0.63 -8.64
C ASP A 111 3.36 0.62 -8.77
N ASP A 112 2.36 0.79 -7.91
CA ASP A 112 1.52 2.00 -7.90
C ASP A 112 2.31 3.23 -7.44
N LEU A 113 3.20 3.06 -6.46
CA LEU A 113 4.08 4.14 -6.01
C LEU A 113 5.06 4.56 -7.11
N VAL A 114 5.64 3.58 -7.82
CA VAL A 114 6.53 3.85 -8.96
C VAL A 114 5.78 4.62 -10.06
N VAL A 115 4.54 4.24 -10.37
CA VAL A 115 3.70 4.96 -11.34
C VAL A 115 3.51 6.43 -10.94
N VAL A 116 3.19 6.70 -9.67
CA VAL A 116 3.00 8.08 -9.17
C VAL A 116 4.30 8.88 -9.25
N VAL A 117 5.43 8.28 -8.88
CA VAL A 117 6.75 8.92 -8.97
C VAL A 117 7.10 9.23 -10.44
N LEU A 118 6.88 8.28 -11.35
CA LEU A 118 7.09 8.48 -12.79
C LEU A 118 6.16 9.55 -13.35
N ALA A 119 4.90 9.58 -12.93
CA ALA A 119 3.93 10.60 -13.32
C ALA A 119 4.39 12.01 -12.89
N ARG A 120 4.94 12.13 -11.68
CA ARG A 120 5.49 13.39 -11.16
C ARG A 120 6.72 13.84 -11.95
N ILE A 121 7.68 12.94 -12.20
CA ILE A 121 8.95 13.28 -12.85
C ILE A 121 8.77 13.53 -14.36
N LEU A 122 7.97 12.71 -15.04
CA LEU A 122 7.86 12.68 -16.49
C LEU A 122 6.57 13.30 -17.02
N GLY A 123 5.65 13.73 -16.15
CA GLY A 123 4.35 14.26 -16.56
C GLY A 123 4.45 15.51 -17.43
N ASP A 124 5.41 16.40 -17.16
CA ASP A 124 5.68 17.57 -18.01
C ASP A 124 6.27 17.18 -19.38
N VAL A 125 7.05 16.10 -19.44
CA VAL A 125 7.58 15.57 -20.71
C VAL A 125 6.43 15.04 -21.55
N ALA A 126 5.57 14.19 -20.97
CA ALA A 126 4.42 13.61 -21.64
C ALA A 126 3.48 14.70 -22.22
N ARG A 127 3.21 15.75 -21.45
CA ARG A 127 2.35 16.88 -21.87
C ARG A 127 2.91 17.73 -23.01
N ARG A 128 4.22 17.68 -23.26
CA ARG A 128 4.88 18.44 -24.34
C ARG A 128 4.91 17.71 -25.67
N LEU A 129 4.66 16.40 -25.69
CA LEU A 129 4.69 15.59 -26.90
C LEU A 129 3.55 15.96 -27.84
N ARG A 130 3.87 16.16 -29.12
CA ARG A 130 2.91 16.47 -30.18
C ARG A 130 2.61 15.26 -31.04
N ALA A 131 3.62 14.44 -31.34
CA ALA A 131 3.42 13.17 -32.00
C ALA A 131 2.61 12.21 -31.13
N ARG A 132 1.87 11.32 -31.78
CA ARG A 132 1.14 10.22 -31.15
C ARG A 132 1.79 8.89 -31.56
N PRO A 133 1.71 7.84 -30.74
CA PRO A 133 2.23 6.54 -31.11
C PRO A 133 1.51 6.02 -32.36
N ALA A 134 2.27 5.47 -33.30
CA ALA A 134 1.72 4.84 -34.51
C ALA A 134 1.11 3.44 -34.25
N TYR A 135 0.94 3.07 -32.98
CA TYR A 135 0.46 1.78 -32.52
C TYR A 135 -0.41 1.94 -31.27
N HIS A 136 -1.35 1.02 -31.05
CA HIS A 136 -2.07 0.91 -29.78
C HIS A 136 -1.25 0.06 -28.81
N ALA A 137 -0.74 0.68 -27.75
CA ALA A 137 0.15 0.00 -26.83
C ALA A 137 -0.62 -0.97 -25.93
N HIS A 138 -0.44 -2.28 -26.14
CA HIS A 138 -0.99 -3.31 -25.26
C HIS A 138 -0.03 -4.48 -25.14
N LEU A 139 0.76 -4.49 -24.05
CA LEU A 139 1.71 -5.55 -23.75
C LEU A 139 1.08 -6.60 -22.82
N PRO A 140 1.16 -7.90 -23.14
CA PRO A 140 0.77 -8.95 -22.20
C PRO A 140 1.75 -9.00 -21.03
N LEU A 141 1.24 -9.33 -19.84
CA LEU A 141 2.06 -9.65 -18.66
C LEU A 141 2.69 -11.05 -18.79
N ASP A 142 3.62 -11.20 -19.73
CA ASP A 142 4.33 -12.47 -20.02
C ASP A 142 5.84 -12.25 -20.07
N GLY A 143 6.56 -12.84 -19.11
CA GLY A 143 8.01 -12.65 -18.95
C GLY A 143 8.83 -13.24 -20.09
N ALA A 144 8.30 -14.26 -20.76
CA ALA A 144 8.95 -14.90 -21.90
C ALA A 144 9.12 -13.94 -23.10
N LEU A 145 8.36 -12.84 -23.13
CA LEU A 145 8.52 -11.80 -24.14
C LEU A 145 9.89 -11.12 -24.04
N PHE A 146 10.42 -10.95 -22.83
CA PHE A 146 11.65 -10.19 -22.58
C PHE A 146 12.91 -11.05 -22.71
N GLU A 147 12.85 -12.33 -22.34
CA GLU A 147 13.99 -13.26 -22.42
C GLU A 147 14.50 -13.48 -23.85
N ARG A 148 13.64 -13.27 -24.85
CA ARG A 148 13.93 -13.51 -26.26
C ARG A 148 14.37 -12.25 -27.02
N LEU A 149 14.44 -11.10 -26.35
CA LEU A 149 14.81 -9.81 -26.97
C LEU A 149 16.32 -9.67 -27.11
N ARG A 150 16.90 -10.38 -28.09
CA ARG A 150 18.27 -10.13 -28.55
C ARG A 150 18.32 -8.90 -29.46
N GLU A 151 19.50 -8.31 -29.60
CA GLU A 151 19.73 -7.08 -30.39
C GLU A 151 19.12 -7.15 -31.81
N ARG A 152 19.36 -8.25 -32.54
CA ARG A 152 18.80 -8.44 -33.89
C ARG A 152 17.27 -8.35 -33.90
N ARG A 153 16.60 -8.97 -32.93
CA ARG A 153 15.15 -8.95 -32.83
C ARG A 153 14.63 -7.57 -32.47
N LEU A 154 15.34 -6.84 -31.61
CA LEU A 154 15.01 -5.45 -31.28
C LEU A 154 15.11 -4.55 -32.51
N ARG A 155 16.15 -4.70 -33.33
CA ARG A 155 16.28 -3.96 -34.61
C ARG A 155 15.11 -4.24 -35.56
N GLU A 156 14.70 -5.50 -35.70
CA GLU A 156 13.53 -5.90 -36.51
C GLU A 156 12.23 -5.25 -36.00
N LEU A 157 11.98 -5.29 -34.69
CA LEU A 157 10.78 -4.70 -34.07
C LEU A 157 10.80 -3.16 -34.15
N TYR A 158 11.97 -2.54 -33.97
CA TYR A 158 12.15 -1.10 -34.11
C TYR A 158 11.77 -0.62 -35.51
N ALA A 159 12.27 -1.30 -36.54
CA ALA A 159 12.02 -0.94 -37.94
C ALA A 159 10.59 -1.22 -38.43
N ALA A 160 9.79 -2.00 -37.68
CA ALA A 160 8.45 -2.40 -38.10
C ALA A 160 7.39 -1.30 -38.00
N VAL A 161 7.66 -0.21 -37.28
CA VAL A 161 6.70 0.87 -36.99
C VAL A 161 7.41 2.22 -37.11
N ASP A 162 6.66 3.28 -37.45
CA ASP A 162 7.19 4.65 -37.41
C ASP A 162 7.61 5.03 -35.98
N ARG A 163 8.78 5.68 -35.86
CA ARG A 163 9.43 6.00 -34.57
C ARG A 163 9.55 7.51 -34.31
N SER A 164 8.73 8.30 -35.00
CA SER A 164 8.67 9.76 -34.81
C SER A 164 8.30 10.15 -33.37
N TYR A 165 7.33 9.45 -32.78
CA TYR A 165 6.90 9.63 -31.40
C TYR A 165 8.01 9.40 -30.37
N GLU A 166 8.75 8.30 -30.48
CA GLU A 166 9.82 7.96 -29.55
C GLU A 166 11.03 8.88 -29.71
N ARG A 167 11.33 9.31 -30.94
CA ARG A 167 12.37 10.30 -31.21
C ARG A 167 12.06 11.66 -30.59
N GLU A 168 10.81 12.13 -30.75
CA GLU A 168 10.35 13.35 -30.10
C GLU A 168 10.44 13.25 -28.58
N ALA A 169 10.02 12.11 -28.01
CA ALA A 169 10.06 11.90 -26.57
C ALA A 169 11.49 11.87 -26.00
N ILE A 170 12.45 11.23 -26.67
CA ILE A 170 13.86 11.24 -26.27
C ILE A 170 14.42 12.67 -26.30
N ALA A 171 14.12 13.43 -27.35
CA ALA A 171 14.52 14.84 -27.44
C ALA A 171 13.88 15.69 -26.33
N ALA A 172 12.60 15.44 -26.01
CA ALA A 172 11.89 16.13 -24.95
C ALA A 172 12.47 15.83 -23.56
N VAL A 173 12.89 14.58 -23.29
CA VAL A 173 13.62 14.22 -22.05
C VAL A 173 14.93 14.99 -21.97
N GLY A 174 15.73 15.02 -23.04
CA GLY A 174 16.98 15.78 -23.07
C GLY A 174 16.76 17.28 -22.82
N ALA A 175 15.73 17.87 -23.43
CA ALA A 175 15.36 19.27 -23.21
C ALA A 175 14.83 19.55 -21.80
N ALA A 176 14.24 18.55 -21.14
CA ALA A 176 13.70 18.64 -19.79
C ALA A 176 14.69 18.16 -18.70
N ARG A 177 15.96 17.88 -19.05
CA ARG A 177 16.95 17.29 -18.12
C ARG A 177 16.98 17.96 -16.75
N LEU A 178 17.14 19.29 -16.68
CA LEU A 178 17.22 20.01 -15.41
C LEU A 178 15.94 19.88 -14.58
N LEU A 179 14.77 19.90 -15.23
CA LEU A 179 13.49 19.73 -14.56
C LEU A 179 13.36 18.33 -13.99
N ILE A 180 13.68 17.29 -14.79
CA ILE A 180 13.62 15.89 -14.36
C ILE A 180 14.53 15.66 -13.15
N LEU A 181 15.77 16.14 -13.19
CA LEU A 181 16.72 15.98 -12.08
C LEU A 181 16.25 16.74 -10.83
N THR A 182 15.77 17.97 -10.99
CA THR A 182 15.22 18.75 -9.87
C THR A 182 14.02 18.05 -9.24
N LEU A 183 13.11 17.50 -10.04
CA LEU A 183 11.95 16.78 -9.53
C LEU A 183 12.35 15.48 -8.83
N THR A 184 13.33 14.76 -9.38
CA THR A 184 13.88 13.53 -8.79
C THR A 184 14.54 13.81 -7.44
N ASP A 185 15.32 14.89 -7.33
CA ASP A 185 15.95 15.29 -6.07
C ASP A 185 14.95 15.87 -5.06
N SER A 186 13.82 16.40 -5.52
CA SER A 186 12.74 16.92 -4.67
C SER A 186 11.80 15.85 -4.11
N LEU A 187 12.03 14.57 -4.43
CA LEU A 187 11.20 13.49 -3.91
C LEU A 187 11.36 13.36 -2.40
N ASP A 188 10.24 13.33 -1.68
CA ASP A 188 10.24 13.04 -0.26
C ASP A 188 10.44 11.54 -0.02
N LEU A 189 11.69 11.17 0.26
CA LEU A 189 12.11 9.77 0.46
C LEU A 189 11.49 9.16 1.72
N ASP A 190 11.18 9.97 2.74
CA ASP A 190 10.58 9.48 3.98
C ASP A 190 9.11 9.12 3.73
N THR A 191 8.40 9.94 2.95
CA THR A 191 7.02 9.61 2.53
C THR A 191 6.99 8.36 1.66
N LEU A 192 7.91 8.24 0.69
CA LEU A 192 8.03 7.02 -0.12
C LEU A 192 8.36 5.77 0.73
N ARG A 193 9.24 5.91 1.71
CA ARG A 193 9.61 4.84 2.64
C ARG A 193 8.43 4.40 3.51
N LEU A 194 7.64 5.35 4.02
CA LEU A 194 6.45 5.03 4.79
C LEU A 194 5.46 4.20 3.95
N PHE A 195 5.21 4.62 2.71
CA PHE A 195 4.34 3.88 1.81
C PHE A 195 4.86 2.47 1.50
N GLY A 196 6.18 2.29 1.36
CA GLY A 196 6.79 0.97 1.24
C GLY A 196 6.61 0.09 2.49
N MET A 197 6.73 0.66 3.69
CA MET A 197 6.61 -0.09 4.95
C MET A 197 5.16 -0.46 5.32
N VAL A 198 4.24 0.48 5.10
CA VAL A 198 2.85 0.37 5.55
C VAL A 198 1.96 -0.23 4.46
N GLY A 199 2.34 -0.05 3.20
CA GLY A 199 1.58 -0.46 2.04
C GLY A 199 0.59 0.60 1.57
N LEU A 200 0.03 0.34 0.40
CA LEU A 200 -0.97 1.16 -0.26
C LEU A 200 -2.20 0.30 -0.49
N SER A 201 -3.33 0.62 0.15
CA SER A 201 -4.58 -0.07 -0.17
C SER A 201 -4.88 0.07 -1.68
N GLU A 202 -5.07 -1.06 -2.37
CA GLU A 202 -5.39 -1.11 -3.79
C GLU A 202 -6.56 -0.16 -4.13
N GLY A 203 -6.35 0.78 -5.05
CA GLY A 203 -7.38 1.77 -5.38
C GLY A 203 -7.25 2.41 -6.75
N GLY A 204 -6.76 1.66 -7.75
CA GLY A 204 -6.73 2.09 -9.14
C GLY A 204 -6.20 3.52 -9.36
N ALA A 205 -6.76 4.23 -10.35
CA ALA A 205 -6.33 5.59 -10.67
C ALA A 205 -6.64 6.62 -9.56
N LEU A 206 -7.70 6.42 -8.76
CA LEU A 206 -8.06 7.35 -7.68
C LEU A 206 -7.03 7.33 -6.54
N ALA A 207 -6.58 6.15 -6.12
CA ALA A 207 -5.51 6.03 -5.13
C ALA A 207 -4.20 6.64 -5.63
N GLN A 208 -3.90 6.53 -6.92
CA GLN A 208 -2.72 7.18 -7.52
C GLN A 208 -2.80 8.72 -7.45
N VAL A 209 -4.00 9.30 -7.60
CA VAL A 209 -4.23 10.75 -7.42
C VAL A 209 -4.12 11.15 -5.95
N GLU A 210 -4.71 10.38 -5.02
CA GLU A 210 -4.56 10.62 -3.58
C GLU A 210 -3.09 10.56 -3.14
N LEU A 211 -2.33 9.61 -3.68
CA LEU A 211 -0.90 9.49 -3.48
C LEU A 211 -0.14 10.72 -3.96
N LEU A 212 -0.43 11.19 -5.17
CA LEU A 212 0.19 12.40 -5.70
C LEU A 212 -0.08 13.61 -4.80
N ASN A 213 -1.33 13.78 -4.35
CA ASN A 213 -1.71 14.84 -3.41
C ASN A 213 -0.99 14.73 -2.06
N SER A 214 -0.78 13.50 -1.57
CA SER A 214 -0.08 13.28 -0.30
C SER A 214 1.39 13.71 -0.38
N LEU A 215 2.05 13.53 -1.52
CA LEU A 215 3.44 13.94 -1.77
C LEU A 215 3.62 15.46 -1.95
N GLU A 216 2.53 16.23 -1.99
CA GLU A 216 2.55 17.68 -2.17
C GLU A 216 2.16 18.45 -0.90
N THR A 217 1.62 17.78 0.11
CA THR A 217 1.00 18.42 1.26
C THR A 217 1.96 18.46 2.46
N PRO A 218 2.34 19.63 3.01
CA PRO A 218 3.27 19.72 4.14
C PRO A 218 2.78 18.99 5.40
N GLU A 219 1.47 19.02 5.69
CA GLU A 219 0.90 18.33 6.84
C GLU A 219 1.03 16.80 6.75
N ALA A 220 1.10 16.24 5.53
CA ALA A 220 1.34 14.81 5.34
C ALA A 220 2.77 14.44 5.76
N ASN A 221 3.75 15.29 5.46
CA ASN A 221 5.15 15.06 5.79
C ASN A 221 5.38 15.02 7.31
N ASP A 222 4.69 15.87 8.07
CA ASP A 222 4.77 15.84 9.53
C ASP A 222 4.24 14.51 10.10
N VAL A 223 3.13 14.00 9.54
CA VAL A 223 2.56 12.69 9.92
C VAL A 223 3.53 11.57 9.55
N VAL A 224 4.16 11.66 8.39
CA VAL A 224 5.11 10.67 7.89
C VAL A 224 6.33 10.58 8.80
N ASN A 225 6.97 11.72 9.07
CA ASN A 225 8.16 11.78 9.92
C ASN A 225 7.88 11.18 11.30
N PHE A 226 6.75 11.57 11.90
CA PHE A 226 6.36 11.02 13.20
C PHE A 226 6.00 9.52 13.12
N SER A 227 5.38 9.07 12.04
CA SER A 227 5.08 7.65 11.82
C SER A 227 6.35 6.80 11.71
N LEU A 228 7.38 7.30 11.03
CA LEU A 228 8.67 6.60 10.91
C LEU A 228 9.44 6.54 12.25
N GLU A 229 9.20 7.45 13.19
CA GLU A 229 9.76 7.39 14.55
C GLU A 229 9.15 6.25 15.38
N ILE A 230 7.86 5.92 15.16
CA ILE A 230 7.09 4.97 16.00
C ILE A 230 6.93 3.58 15.37
N LEU A 231 6.91 3.47 14.04
CA LEU A 231 6.68 2.21 13.34
C LEU A 231 7.73 1.12 13.56
N PRO A 232 9.04 1.42 13.69
CA PRO A 232 10.04 0.37 13.92
C PRO A 232 9.71 -0.54 15.11
N SER A 233 9.25 0.04 16.23
CA SER A 233 8.81 -0.76 17.40
C SER A 233 7.54 -1.56 17.14
N VAL A 234 6.68 -1.12 16.22
CA VAL A 234 5.49 -1.89 15.81
C VAL A 234 5.88 -3.08 14.96
N LEU A 235 6.83 -2.91 14.04
CA LEU A 235 7.31 -3.99 13.16
C LEU A 235 8.09 -5.08 13.91
N GLU A 236 8.64 -4.76 15.09
CA GLU A 236 9.20 -5.76 16.01
C GLU A 236 8.14 -6.67 16.64
N THR A 237 6.87 -6.25 16.64
CA THR A 237 5.75 -7.09 17.08
C THR A 237 5.73 -8.32 16.19
N LYS A 238 5.92 -9.50 16.78
CA LYS A 238 5.95 -10.76 16.05
C LYS A 238 4.66 -10.90 15.27
N ALA A 239 4.75 -10.78 13.95
CA ALA A 239 3.68 -11.19 13.06
C ALA A 239 3.24 -12.58 13.50
N LYS A 240 1.93 -12.79 13.66
CA LYS A 240 1.38 -14.12 13.95
C LYS A 240 2.07 -15.06 12.94
N PRO A 241 2.78 -16.12 13.37
CA PRO A 241 3.41 -17.02 12.42
C PRO A 241 2.29 -17.42 11.47
N ALA A 242 2.45 -17.09 10.19
CA ALA A 242 1.53 -17.53 9.14
C ALA A 242 1.26 -18.99 9.47
N SER A 243 -0.01 -19.35 9.69
CA SER A 243 -0.37 -20.71 10.10
C SER A 243 0.34 -21.61 9.11
N SER A 244 1.46 -22.18 9.54
CA SER A 244 2.23 -23.02 8.68
C SER A 244 1.25 -24.11 8.33
N THR A 245 1.10 -24.40 7.06
CA THR A 245 0.52 -25.67 6.60
C THR A 245 1.46 -26.80 7.01
N VAL A 246 1.80 -26.90 8.29
CA VAL A 246 2.11 -28.14 8.94
C VAL A 246 0.86 -28.97 8.72
N ALA A 247 1.04 -30.15 8.14
CA ALA A 247 0.02 -31.16 8.01
C ALA A 247 -0.39 -31.63 9.41
N ALA A 248 -1.11 -30.77 10.15
CA ALA A 248 -1.60 -31.04 11.48
C ALA A 248 -3.05 -31.55 11.47
N PHE A 249 -3.66 -31.70 10.29
CA PHE A 249 -5.08 -31.96 10.17
C PHE A 249 -5.34 -33.30 9.50
N GLY A 250 -6.08 -34.14 10.22
CA GLY A 250 -6.60 -35.39 9.70
C GLY A 250 -7.58 -35.18 8.55
N TYR A 251 -8.15 -36.28 8.09
CA TYR A 251 -9.18 -36.25 7.06
C TYR A 251 -10.54 -35.91 7.69
N SER A 252 -11.17 -34.83 7.23
CA SER A 252 -12.50 -34.39 7.70
C SER A 252 -13.64 -35.17 7.07
N GLY A 253 -13.39 -35.80 5.92
CA GLY A 253 -14.39 -36.62 5.23
C GLY A 253 -13.95 -37.09 3.85
N LEU A 254 -14.91 -37.61 3.09
CA LEU A 254 -14.74 -38.03 1.70
C LEU A 254 -15.59 -37.14 0.80
N GLY A 255 -15.00 -36.68 -0.30
CA GLY A 255 -15.64 -35.85 -1.31
C GLY A 255 -15.40 -36.40 -2.71
N ARG A 256 -16.13 -35.90 -3.70
CA ARG A 256 -16.01 -36.32 -5.12
C ARG A 256 -15.15 -35.37 -5.96
N ARG A 257 -14.45 -34.44 -5.31
CA ARG A 257 -13.57 -33.45 -5.93
C ARG A 257 -12.31 -33.30 -5.09
N GLY A 258 -11.14 -33.29 -5.73
CA GLY A 258 -9.86 -33.11 -5.07
C GLY A 258 -8.68 -33.27 -6.03
N SER A 259 -7.47 -32.96 -5.56
CA SER A 259 -6.24 -33.33 -6.25
C SER A 259 -6.09 -34.86 -6.26
N ILE A 260 -5.41 -35.40 -7.29
CA ILE A 260 -5.02 -36.82 -7.35
C ILE A 260 -4.29 -37.25 -6.08
N ASP A 261 -3.49 -36.35 -5.49
CA ASP A 261 -2.74 -36.61 -4.25
C ASP A 261 -3.64 -36.91 -3.04
N ASN A 262 -4.92 -36.51 -3.11
CA ASN A 262 -5.91 -36.77 -2.07
C ASN A 262 -6.88 -37.89 -2.46
N MET A 263 -6.66 -38.61 -3.57
CA MET A 263 -7.56 -39.70 -3.97
C MET A 263 -7.52 -40.84 -2.96
N VAL A 264 -8.68 -41.43 -2.65
CA VAL A 264 -8.74 -42.58 -1.75
C VAL A 264 -8.03 -43.76 -2.42
N LEU A 265 -7.08 -44.39 -1.72
CA LEU A 265 -6.26 -45.45 -2.29
C LEU A 265 -7.07 -46.66 -2.81
N THR A 266 -8.26 -46.90 -2.28
CA THR A 266 -9.16 -47.95 -2.79
C THR A 266 -9.65 -47.69 -4.21
N GLU A 267 -9.64 -46.44 -4.69
CA GLU A 267 -9.99 -46.13 -6.08
C GLU A 267 -8.92 -46.61 -7.08
N LEU A 268 -7.67 -46.84 -6.62
CA LEU A 268 -6.61 -47.43 -7.45
C LEU A 268 -6.76 -48.95 -7.61
N ALA A 269 -7.71 -49.58 -6.94
CA ALA A 269 -7.98 -51.01 -7.09
C ALA A 269 -8.90 -51.31 -8.29
N TRP A 270 -9.49 -50.29 -8.92
CA TRP A 270 -10.29 -50.45 -10.12
C TRP A 270 -9.41 -50.70 -11.35
N ASP A 271 -9.98 -51.39 -12.33
CA ASP A 271 -9.36 -51.52 -13.66
C ASP A 271 -9.20 -50.13 -14.33
N ASP A 272 -8.16 -49.98 -15.15
CA ASP A 272 -7.78 -48.70 -15.76
C ASP A 272 -8.94 -48.04 -16.53
N MET A 273 -9.78 -48.85 -17.20
CA MET A 273 -10.92 -48.35 -17.96
C MET A 273 -12.04 -47.85 -17.03
N GLU A 274 -12.29 -48.57 -15.94
CA GLU A 274 -13.31 -48.21 -14.96
C GLU A 274 -12.90 -46.99 -14.14
N LEU A 275 -11.62 -46.89 -13.75
CA LEU A 275 -11.08 -45.71 -13.09
C LEU A 275 -11.19 -44.47 -13.99
N SER A 276 -10.85 -44.61 -15.28
CA SER A 276 -10.96 -43.51 -16.25
C SER A 276 -12.41 -43.02 -16.40
N ARG A 277 -13.37 -43.95 -16.51
CA ARG A 277 -14.81 -43.61 -16.53
C ARG A 277 -15.21 -42.84 -15.28
N ARG A 278 -14.83 -43.33 -14.09
CA ARG A 278 -15.17 -42.71 -12.82
C ARG A 278 -14.53 -41.35 -12.61
N ILE A 279 -13.34 -41.10 -13.15
CA ILE A 279 -12.70 -39.77 -13.13
C ILE A 279 -13.53 -38.79 -13.97
N ILE A 280 -13.95 -39.20 -15.18
CA ILE A 280 -14.76 -38.37 -16.08
C ILE A 280 -16.13 -38.05 -15.47
N ASP A 281 -16.76 -39.06 -14.85
CA ASP A 281 -18.10 -38.95 -14.27
C ASP A 281 -18.12 -38.28 -12.87
N ASN A 282 -16.96 -37.85 -12.35
CA ASN A 282 -16.78 -37.33 -10.98
C ASN A 282 -17.30 -38.30 -9.89
N GLU A 283 -17.04 -39.60 -10.07
CA GLU A 283 -17.41 -40.67 -9.14
C GLU A 283 -16.24 -41.15 -8.26
N VAL A 284 -15.04 -40.60 -8.48
CA VAL A 284 -13.85 -40.89 -7.67
C VAL A 284 -13.93 -40.20 -6.31
N LEU A 285 -13.60 -40.93 -5.26
CA LEU A 285 -13.53 -40.39 -3.91
C LEU A 285 -12.14 -39.81 -3.60
N TYR A 286 -12.16 -38.63 -2.98
CA TYR A 286 -11.00 -37.91 -2.48
C TYR A 286 -11.18 -37.66 -0.99
N TYR A 287 -10.10 -37.78 -0.23
CA TYR A 287 -10.05 -37.29 1.13
C TYR A 287 -10.19 -35.76 1.15
N SER A 288 -11.19 -35.28 1.89
CA SER A 288 -11.33 -33.88 2.25
C SER A 288 -10.45 -33.63 3.47
N ARG A 289 -9.54 -32.65 3.38
CA ARG A 289 -8.73 -32.23 4.52
C ARG A 289 -9.55 -31.30 5.40
N GLU A 290 -9.42 -31.43 6.71
CA GLU A 290 -9.95 -30.43 7.63
C GLU A 290 -9.22 -29.12 7.34
N GLN A 291 -9.95 -28.13 6.83
CA GLN A 291 -9.42 -26.77 6.70
C GLN A 291 -9.45 -26.21 8.12
N GLN A 292 -8.29 -25.77 8.63
CA GLN A 292 -8.33 -24.82 9.73
C GLN A 292 -9.17 -23.66 9.25
N HIS A 293 -10.27 -23.40 9.97
CA HIS A 293 -10.88 -22.10 9.89
C HIS A 293 -9.80 -21.15 10.39
N GLU A 294 -9.28 -20.29 9.51
CA GLU A 294 -8.57 -19.12 9.96
C GLU A 294 -9.53 -18.42 10.93
N GLU A 295 -9.15 -18.26 12.19
CA GLU A 295 -9.91 -17.42 13.11
C GLU A 295 -10.00 -16.05 12.45
N GLU A 296 -11.20 -15.68 11.99
CA GLU A 296 -11.47 -14.34 11.48
C GLU A 296 -11.04 -13.35 12.56
N GLY A 297 -10.16 -12.43 12.18
CA GLY A 297 -9.66 -11.40 13.08
C GLY A 297 -10.82 -10.60 13.65
N ARG A 298 -10.70 -10.19 14.91
CA ARG A 298 -11.70 -9.31 15.51
C ARG A 298 -11.68 -7.97 14.78
N GLN A 299 -12.85 -7.39 14.54
CA GLN A 299 -12.95 -6.11 13.86
C GLN A 299 -12.55 -4.94 14.77
N HIS A 300 -11.58 -4.14 14.32
CA HIS A 300 -11.13 -2.90 14.93
C HIS A 300 -11.47 -1.69 14.05
N LEU A 301 -12.21 -0.73 14.62
CA LEU A 301 -12.58 0.52 13.98
C LEU A 301 -11.81 1.70 14.59
N LEU A 302 -10.91 2.30 13.82
CA LEU A 302 -10.13 3.47 14.22
C LEU A 302 -10.87 4.75 13.80
N LEU A 303 -11.45 5.44 14.78
CA LEU A 303 -12.16 6.70 14.63
C LEU A 303 -11.20 7.87 14.88
N ILE A 304 -10.96 8.68 13.84
CA ILE A 304 -10.02 9.79 13.87
C ILE A 304 -10.79 11.11 13.79
N ASP A 305 -10.66 11.95 14.82
CA ASP A 305 -11.27 13.29 14.83
C ASP A 305 -10.58 14.20 13.79
N ALA A 306 -11.37 14.69 12.83
CA ALA A 306 -10.94 15.64 11.80
C ALA A 306 -11.49 17.06 12.03
N SER A 307 -12.10 17.31 13.18
CA SER A 307 -12.64 18.62 13.53
C SER A 307 -11.56 19.69 13.67
N ALA A 308 -11.98 20.97 13.69
CA ALA A 308 -11.06 22.09 13.79
C ALA A 308 -10.18 22.06 15.07
N SER A 309 -10.64 21.43 16.16
CA SER A 309 -9.86 21.26 17.38
C SER A 309 -8.67 20.32 17.23
N MET A 310 -8.58 19.56 16.15
CA MET A 310 -7.47 18.65 15.91
C MET A 310 -6.36 19.26 15.05
N ARG A 311 -6.49 20.48 14.52
CA ARG A 311 -5.49 21.06 13.61
C ARG A 311 -4.09 21.19 14.25
N GLY A 312 -3.07 21.12 13.40
CA GLY A 312 -1.65 21.15 13.77
C GLY A 312 -1.19 19.82 14.36
N ASP A 313 -0.28 19.87 15.33
CA ASP A 313 0.39 18.71 15.92
C ASP A 313 -0.56 17.62 16.45
N ARG A 314 -1.78 18.00 16.82
CA ARG A 314 -2.79 17.05 17.33
C ARG A 314 -3.29 16.10 16.24
N ALA A 315 -3.52 16.61 15.02
CA ALA A 315 -3.90 15.81 13.87
C ALA A 315 -2.72 14.96 13.43
N THR A 316 -1.52 15.53 13.43
CA THR A 316 -0.28 14.81 13.14
C THR A 316 -0.12 13.61 14.06
N PHE A 317 -0.23 13.84 15.37
CA PHE A 317 -0.13 12.79 16.38
C PHE A 317 -1.24 11.74 16.24
N ALA A 318 -2.50 12.17 16.12
CA ALA A 318 -3.64 11.26 16.00
C ALA A 318 -3.56 10.35 14.78
N ARG A 319 -3.20 10.89 13.60
CA ARG A 319 -3.08 10.11 12.36
C ARG A 319 -1.91 9.14 12.41
N ALA A 320 -0.74 9.57 12.87
CA ALA A 320 0.41 8.69 13.02
C ALA A 320 0.13 7.56 14.03
N MET A 321 -0.49 7.89 15.18
CA MET A 321 -0.91 6.90 16.16
C MET A 321 -1.93 5.92 15.59
N ALA A 322 -2.90 6.39 14.80
CA ALA A 322 -3.86 5.53 14.13
C ALA A 322 -3.17 4.60 13.12
N LEU A 323 -2.25 5.11 12.30
CA LEU A 323 -1.46 4.32 11.36
C LEU A 323 -0.65 3.22 12.08
N ALA A 324 0.08 3.58 13.12
CA ALA A 324 0.88 2.64 13.89
C ALA A 324 0.02 1.60 14.61
N THR A 325 -1.11 2.01 15.20
CA THR A 325 -2.06 1.10 15.85
C THR A 325 -2.66 0.14 14.84
N GLY A 326 -3.11 0.64 13.68
CA GLY A 326 -3.67 -0.18 12.62
C GLY A 326 -2.65 -1.16 12.04
N LYS A 327 -1.39 -0.75 11.85
CA LYS A 327 -0.33 -1.66 11.39
C LYS A 327 -0.04 -2.75 12.41
N LYS A 328 -0.01 -2.42 13.70
CA LYS A 328 0.17 -3.39 14.79
C LYS A 328 -0.92 -4.46 14.74
N LEU A 329 -2.18 -4.04 14.74
CA LEU A 329 -3.34 -4.93 14.74
C LEU A 329 -3.37 -5.82 13.48
N LEU A 330 -3.02 -5.26 12.32
CA LEU A 330 -2.95 -6.02 11.07
C LEU A 330 -1.85 -7.09 11.09
N LEU A 331 -0.69 -6.81 11.72
CA LEU A 331 0.37 -7.80 11.92
C LEU A 331 -0.01 -8.91 12.92
N GLU A 332 -0.90 -8.59 13.87
CA GLU A 332 -1.48 -9.56 14.81
C GLU A 332 -2.57 -10.42 14.16
N GLY A 333 -2.97 -10.11 12.93
CA GLY A 333 -3.99 -10.82 12.14
C GLY A 333 -5.42 -10.36 12.43
N GLU A 334 -5.59 -9.15 12.96
CA GLU A 334 -6.90 -8.55 13.24
C GLU A 334 -7.41 -7.72 12.05
N ASP A 335 -8.73 -7.56 11.94
CA ASP A 335 -9.35 -6.79 10.85
C ASP A 335 -9.42 -5.31 11.21
N VAL A 336 -8.88 -4.44 10.37
CA VAL A 336 -8.72 -3.01 10.68
C VAL A 336 -9.47 -2.14 9.67
N ALA A 337 -10.26 -1.19 10.16
CA ALA A 337 -10.88 -0.15 9.35
C ALA A 337 -10.70 1.24 9.97
N PHE A 338 -10.52 2.25 9.12
CA PHE A 338 -10.36 3.64 9.52
C PHE A 338 -11.58 4.46 9.12
N ARG A 339 -12.00 5.38 9.98
CA ARG A 339 -12.99 6.41 9.65
C ARG A 339 -12.61 7.74 10.25
N PHE A 340 -12.74 8.79 9.48
CA PHE A 340 -12.70 10.15 10.00
C PHE A 340 -14.09 10.58 10.47
N PHE A 341 -14.14 11.56 11.38
CA PHE A 341 -15.37 12.21 11.77
C PHE A 341 -15.18 13.70 12.11
N ASP A 342 -16.24 14.49 11.94
CA ASP A 342 -16.31 15.89 12.35
C ASP A 342 -17.73 16.27 12.83
N SER A 343 -18.53 16.86 11.95
CA SER A 343 -19.98 16.99 12.03
C SER A 343 -20.76 15.79 11.48
N ARG A 344 -20.09 14.90 10.72
CA ARG A 344 -20.62 13.63 10.20
C ARG A 344 -19.60 12.51 10.37
N LEU A 345 -20.07 11.27 10.25
CA LEU A 345 -19.19 10.09 10.16
C LEU A 345 -18.87 9.80 8.67
N TYR A 346 -17.59 9.69 8.32
CA TYR A 346 -17.17 9.40 6.95
C TYR A 346 -17.18 7.89 6.66
N GLU A 347 -17.05 7.56 5.37
CA GLU A 347 -16.99 6.18 4.89
C GLU A 347 -15.80 5.42 5.49
N PRO A 348 -15.94 4.10 5.75
CA PRO A 348 -14.86 3.26 6.22
C PRO A 348 -13.84 3.00 5.11
N HIS A 349 -12.57 3.12 5.47
CA HIS A 349 -11.45 2.64 4.67
C HIS A 349 -10.83 1.44 5.37
N ALA A 350 -11.13 0.25 4.87
CA ALA A 350 -10.59 -1.00 5.42
C ALA A 350 -9.13 -1.20 4.98
N ALA A 351 -8.31 -1.77 5.87
CA ALA A 351 -7.05 -2.36 5.49
C ALA A 351 -7.33 -3.59 4.61
N HIS A 352 -6.45 -3.85 3.64
CA HIS A 352 -6.58 -5.02 2.78
C HIS A 352 -5.30 -5.84 2.82
N ARG A 353 -5.43 -7.13 3.14
CA ARG A 353 -4.31 -8.06 3.37
C ARG A 353 -3.35 -7.54 4.46
N GLN A 354 -2.30 -6.83 4.07
CA GLN A 354 -1.25 -6.29 4.95
C GLN A 354 -0.99 -4.80 4.70
N GLU A 355 -1.83 -4.15 3.88
CA GLU A 355 -1.67 -2.77 3.43
C GLU A 355 -2.74 -1.88 4.05
N LEU A 356 -2.32 -0.71 4.55
CA LEU A 356 -3.25 0.30 5.08
C LEU A 356 -3.64 1.30 3.97
N PRO A 357 -4.79 2.00 4.12
CA PRO A 357 -5.17 3.12 3.27
C PRO A 357 -4.37 4.39 3.60
N THR A 358 -3.04 4.30 3.52
CA THR A 358 -2.10 5.32 3.97
C THR A 358 -2.29 6.64 3.23
N ALA A 359 -2.50 6.62 1.90
CA ALA A 359 -2.66 7.84 1.10
C ALA A 359 -3.91 8.62 1.51
N HIS A 360 -5.02 7.91 1.74
CA HIS A 360 -6.26 8.49 2.23
C HIS A 360 -6.05 9.12 3.62
N LEU A 361 -5.41 8.39 4.55
CA LEU A 361 -5.14 8.87 5.90
C LEU A 361 -4.27 10.13 5.93
N LEU A 362 -3.30 10.25 5.01
CA LEU A 362 -2.43 11.41 4.90
C LEU A 362 -3.13 12.61 4.23
N SER A 363 -3.86 12.38 3.14
CA SER A 363 -4.46 13.44 2.32
C SER A 363 -5.83 13.92 2.80
N PHE A 364 -6.48 13.18 3.72
CA PHE A 364 -7.84 13.49 4.17
C PHE A 364 -7.98 14.92 4.72
N LYS A 365 -9.05 15.61 4.33
CA LYS A 365 -9.43 16.94 4.85
C LYS A 365 -10.88 16.90 5.31
N GLY A 366 -11.10 17.20 6.60
CA GLY A 366 -12.44 17.27 7.19
C GLY A 366 -13.22 18.51 6.73
N GLU A 367 -14.54 18.40 6.75
CA GLU A 367 -15.48 19.49 6.52
C GLU A 367 -15.62 20.32 7.80
N ARG A 368 -15.89 21.61 7.67
CA ARG A 368 -15.97 22.51 8.84
C ARG A 368 -17.20 22.16 9.68
N GLY A 369 -16.98 21.76 10.92
CA GLY A 369 -18.05 21.62 11.90
C GLY A 369 -17.70 20.62 13.00
N ARG A 370 -18.57 20.49 13.99
CA ARG A 370 -18.47 19.45 15.02
C ARG A 370 -19.86 19.12 15.54
N ASN A 371 -20.26 17.86 15.44
CA ASN A 371 -21.52 17.36 15.97
C ASN A 371 -21.36 15.92 16.46
N PRO A 372 -20.77 15.72 17.66
CA PRO A 372 -20.46 14.39 18.17
C PRO A 372 -21.72 13.58 18.43
N ALA A 373 -22.81 14.22 18.86
CA ALA A 373 -24.09 13.53 19.08
C ALA A 373 -24.62 12.88 17.80
N ARG A 374 -24.57 13.60 16.67
CA ARG A 374 -24.95 13.05 15.36
C ARG A 374 -24.02 11.90 14.95
N VAL A 375 -22.71 12.11 15.03
CA VAL A 375 -21.69 11.09 14.66
C VAL A 375 -21.88 9.80 15.45
N PHE A 376 -22.08 9.89 16.76
CA PHE A 376 -22.26 8.72 17.61
C PHE A 376 -23.63 8.06 17.41
N SER A 377 -24.67 8.82 17.06
CA SER A 377 -25.96 8.24 16.66
C SER A 377 -25.86 7.47 15.33
N GLU A 378 -25.15 8.02 14.34
CA GLU A 378 -24.83 7.34 13.07
C GLU A 378 -24.00 6.07 13.34
N LEU A 379 -22.99 6.15 14.22
CA LEU A 379 -22.17 5.01 14.61
C LEU A 379 -22.98 3.89 15.27
N ILE A 380 -23.89 4.22 16.20
CA ILE A 380 -24.79 3.24 16.83
C ILE A 380 -25.62 2.51 15.76
N THR A 381 -26.15 3.25 14.79
CA THR A 381 -26.92 2.67 13.69
C THR A 381 -26.09 1.66 12.89
N ILE A 382 -24.83 2.01 12.57
CA ILE A 382 -23.90 1.13 11.86
C ILE A 382 -23.56 -0.12 12.69
N LEU A 383 -23.27 0.06 13.98
CA LEU A 383 -22.97 -1.06 14.87
C LEU A 383 -24.16 -2.02 15.00
N ASP A 384 -25.39 -1.50 15.02
CA ASP A 384 -26.59 -2.34 15.15
C ASP A 384 -26.83 -3.19 13.90
N LEU A 385 -26.55 -2.63 12.73
CA LEU A 385 -26.57 -3.36 11.46
C LEU A 385 -25.50 -4.45 11.42
N SER A 386 -24.28 -4.16 11.89
CA SER A 386 -23.16 -5.12 11.91
C SER A 386 -23.26 -6.18 13.00
N ARG A 387 -24.06 -5.96 14.05
CA ARG A 387 -24.19 -6.86 15.21
C ARG A 387 -24.62 -8.28 14.85
N ARG A 388 -25.22 -8.48 13.68
CA ARG A 388 -25.68 -9.80 13.20
C ARG A 388 -24.54 -10.72 12.75
N HIS A 389 -23.32 -10.21 12.60
CA HIS A 389 -22.25 -10.86 11.84
C HIS A 389 -20.99 -11.24 12.62
N GLY A 390 -20.97 -11.19 13.97
CA GLY A 390 -19.82 -11.69 14.71
C GLY A 390 -19.64 -11.12 16.11
N GLU A 391 -18.40 -11.18 16.61
CA GLU A 391 -17.99 -10.59 17.89
C GLU A 391 -18.14 -9.06 17.89
N PRO A 392 -18.41 -8.44 19.06
CA PRO A 392 -18.52 -6.99 19.15
C PRO A 392 -17.20 -6.32 18.73
N PRO A 393 -17.20 -5.28 17.87
CA PRO A 393 -15.96 -4.65 17.43
C PRO A 393 -15.27 -3.87 18.56
N VAL A 394 -14.00 -3.54 18.35
CA VAL A 394 -13.23 -2.62 19.19
C VAL A 394 -13.12 -1.27 18.49
N ILE A 395 -13.52 -0.22 19.17
CA ILE A 395 -13.44 1.16 18.69
C ILE A 395 -12.24 1.84 19.33
N HIS A 396 -11.33 2.33 18.50
CA HIS A 396 -10.20 3.17 18.92
C HIS A 396 -10.49 4.62 18.54
N LEU A 397 -10.68 5.48 19.53
CA LEU A 397 -11.03 6.89 19.34
C LEU A 397 -9.80 7.78 19.53
N PHE A 398 -9.41 8.52 18.50
CA PHE A 398 -8.32 9.51 18.54
C PHE A 398 -8.91 10.91 18.45
N THR A 399 -8.92 11.65 19.56
CA THR A 399 -9.67 12.92 19.64
C THR A 399 -9.05 13.92 20.60
N HIS A 400 -9.48 15.17 20.46
CA HIS A 400 -9.20 16.20 21.45
C HIS A 400 -9.95 15.93 22.77
N ALA A 401 -9.34 16.27 23.90
CA ALA A 401 -9.88 16.07 25.25
C ALA A 401 -11.11 16.90 25.61
N ALA A 402 -11.57 17.78 24.71
CA ALA A 402 -12.82 18.53 24.87
C ALA A 402 -13.96 17.95 24.01
N LEU A 403 -13.91 16.67 23.65
CA LEU A 403 -14.96 15.98 22.87
C LEU A 403 -16.20 15.69 23.73
N TYR A 404 -17.12 16.65 23.89
CA TYR A 404 -18.39 16.38 24.56
C TYR A 404 -19.29 15.46 23.71
N ILE A 405 -19.55 14.26 24.22
CA ILE A 405 -20.51 13.30 23.68
C ILE A 405 -21.54 13.06 24.80
N PRO A 406 -22.84 13.14 24.52
CA PRO A 406 -23.86 12.75 25.49
C PRO A 406 -23.58 11.36 26.08
N ARG A 407 -23.53 11.27 27.42
CA ARG A 407 -23.17 10.03 28.15
C ARG A 407 -24.07 8.84 27.78
N ASP A 408 -25.34 9.09 27.50
CA ASP A 408 -26.32 8.10 27.06
C ASP A 408 -25.93 7.46 25.72
N LEU A 409 -25.38 8.24 24.78
CA LEU A 409 -24.87 7.70 23.51
C LEU A 409 -23.61 6.86 23.72
N VAL A 410 -22.69 7.30 24.58
CA VAL A 410 -21.48 6.51 24.91
C VAL A 410 -21.86 5.19 25.58
N GLN A 411 -22.86 5.20 26.47
CA GLN A 411 -23.38 4.00 27.12
C GLN A 411 -23.99 3.02 26.09
N GLN A 412 -24.70 3.53 25.08
CA GLN A 412 -25.23 2.69 24.00
C GLN A 412 -24.11 2.05 23.17
N VAL A 413 -23.11 2.83 22.76
CA VAL A 413 -21.94 2.29 22.04
C VAL A 413 -21.21 1.24 22.88
N ARG A 414 -21.05 1.49 24.18
CA ARG A 414 -20.38 0.59 25.12
C ARG A 414 -21.06 -0.78 25.25
N ASN A 415 -22.39 -0.83 25.06
CA ASN A 415 -23.16 -2.08 25.07
C ASN A 415 -22.96 -2.90 23.78
N MET A 416 -22.43 -2.29 22.73
CA MET A 416 -22.29 -2.89 21.40
C MET A 416 -20.83 -3.11 20.99
N ALA A 417 -19.90 -2.38 21.60
CA ALA A 417 -18.48 -2.38 21.27
C ALA A 417 -17.62 -2.12 22.51
N GLN A 418 -16.35 -2.49 22.44
CA GLN A 418 -15.35 -2.04 23.39
C GLN A 418 -14.73 -0.72 22.91
N ILE A 419 -14.44 0.19 23.83
CA ILE A 419 -14.00 1.56 23.49
C ILE A 419 -12.65 1.85 24.16
N ALA A 420 -11.64 2.12 23.34
CA ALA A 420 -10.35 2.60 23.75
C ALA A 420 -10.14 4.02 23.20
N ALA A 421 -9.70 4.98 24.01
CA ALA A 421 -9.59 6.37 23.57
C ALA A 421 -8.23 7.00 23.87
N VAL A 422 -7.66 7.70 22.89
CA VAL A 422 -6.49 8.57 23.05
C VAL A 422 -6.97 10.02 23.01
N PHE A 423 -6.89 10.68 24.16
CA PHE A 423 -7.24 12.07 24.34
C PHE A 423 -6.02 12.97 24.29
N ILE A 424 -6.09 13.98 23.43
CA ILE A 424 -5.05 15.00 23.32
C ILE A 424 -5.55 16.27 24.04
N LEU A 425 -4.89 16.63 25.13
CA LEU A 425 -5.22 17.80 25.94
C LEU A 425 -4.72 19.09 25.26
N PRO A 426 -5.43 20.22 25.45
CA PRO A 426 -4.84 21.53 25.27
C PRO A 426 -3.87 21.83 26.44
N SER A 427 -2.85 22.68 26.21
CA SER A 427 -1.82 22.99 27.20
C SER A 427 -2.41 23.33 28.59
N GLY A 428 -2.02 22.57 29.62
CA GLY A 428 -2.43 22.81 31.01
C GLY A 428 -3.87 22.43 31.36
N GLY A 429 -4.59 21.74 30.47
CA GLY A 429 -5.94 21.24 30.73
C GLY A 429 -5.99 19.96 31.56
N LYS A 430 -7.11 19.72 32.25
CA LYS A 430 -7.45 18.39 32.81
C LYS A 430 -8.47 17.70 31.92
N LEU A 431 -8.41 16.37 31.86
CA LEU A 431 -9.45 15.58 31.21
C LEU A 431 -10.70 15.56 32.08
N GLU A 432 -11.68 16.38 31.74
CA GLU A 432 -12.97 16.47 32.43
C GLU A 432 -14.09 16.14 31.44
N LEU A 433 -14.33 14.84 31.24
CA LEU A 433 -15.42 14.33 30.43
C LEU A 433 -16.27 13.40 31.29
N ASP A 434 -17.58 13.52 31.15
CA ASP A 434 -18.59 12.84 31.95
C ASP A 434 -18.79 11.37 31.58
N TYR A 435 -18.02 10.83 30.62
CA TYR A 435 -18.16 9.46 30.11
C TYR A 435 -16.86 8.64 30.17
N VAL A 436 -15.77 9.17 30.76
CA VAL A 436 -14.45 8.49 30.78
C VAL A 436 -14.51 7.14 31.49
N ASP A 437 -15.32 7.03 32.53
CA ASP A 437 -15.59 5.81 33.30
C ASP A 437 -16.28 4.71 32.47
N LEU A 438 -16.91 5.06 31.34
CA LEU A 438 -17.54 4.08 30.45
C LEU A 438 -16.54 3.43 29.48
N LEU A 439 -15.34 3.99 29.34
CA LEU A 439 -14.32 3.50 28.41
C LEU A 439 -13.61 2.26 28.97
N ASN A 440 -13.24 1.33 28.08
CA ASN A 440 -12.43 0.17 28.48
C ASN A 440 -10.99 0.55 28.80
N ALA A 441 -10.45 1.49 28.04
CA ALA A 441 -9.09 2.01 28.22
C ALA A 441 -9.06 3.46 27.71
N HIS A 442 -8.24 4.30 28.35
CA HIS A 442 -7.97 5.63 27.82
C HIS A 442 -6.54 6.06 28.13
N TRP A 443 -5.99 6.88 27.24
CA TRP A 443 -4.69 7.52 27.42
C TRP A 443 -4.82 9.01 27.20
N VAL A 444 -4.03 9.76 27.94
CA VAL A 444 -4.00 11.21 27.87
C VAL A 444 -2.61 11.67 27.45
N VAL A 445 -2.57 12.59 26.49
CA VAL A 445 -1.37 13.19 25.92
C VAL A 445 -1.47 14.71 26.05
N ASP A 446 -0.51 15.34 26.71
CA ASP A 446 -0.45 16.80 26.85
C ASP A 446 0.06 17.45 25.55
N HIS A 447 -0.45 18.64 25.23
CA HIS A 447 0.04 19.45 24.12
C HIS A 447 1.53 19.79 24.27
N GLY A 448 2.00 20.06 25.49
CA GLY A 448 3.43 20.35 25.72
C GLY A 448 4.35 19.21 25.28
N LEU A 449 3.88 17.98 25.40
CA LEU A 449 4.59 16.77 24.99
C LEU A 449 4.58 16.56 23.46
N LEU A 450 3.63 17.16 22.74
CA LEU A 450 3.58 17.08 21.27
C LEU A 450 4.70 17.87 20.58
N ALA A 451 5.25 18.88 21.26
CA ALA A 451 6.34 19.71 20.75
C ALA A 451 7.73 19.07 20.95
N GLY A 452 7.88 18.14 21.90
CA GLY A 452 9.15 17.46 22.20
C GLY A 452 9.29 16.17 21.39
N GLY A 453 10.12 16.16 20.34
CA GLY A 453 10.23 15.03 19.40
C GLY A 453 10.45 13.66 20.05
N SER A 454 11.47 13.51 20.91
CA SER A 454 11.79 12.22 21.55
C SER A 454 10.73 11.80 22.59
N GLU A 455 10.28 12.72 23.43
CA GLU A 455 9.27 12.44 24.47
C GLU A 455 7.92 12.06 23.86
N ARG A 456 7.54 12.71 22.75
CA ARG A 456 6.37 12.38 21.94
C ARG A 456 6.42 10.94 21.43
N ALA A 457 7.55 10.54 20.84
CA ALA A 457 7.74 9.19 20.32
C ALA A 457 7.72 8.15 21.43
N ASP A 458 8.38 8.39 22.56
CA ASP A 458 8.38 7.45 23.69
C ASP A 458 6.99 7.28 24.31
N ARG A 459 6.23 8.37 24.44
CA ARG A 459 4.83 8.31 24.90
C ARG A 459 3.96 7.52 23.94
N ALA A 460 4.10 7.75 22.63
CA ALA A 460 3.40 7.01 21.60
C ALA A 460 3.70 5.50 21.66
N ARG A 461 4.99 5.13 21.77
CA ARG A 461 5.40 3.72 21.93
C ARG A 461 4.79 3.07 23.17
N ASN A 462 4.79 3.79 24.30
CA ASN A 462 4.17 3.30 25.54
C ASN A 462 2.66 3.04 25.36
N ILE A 463 1.95 3.96 24.68
CA ILE A 463 0.54 3.75 24.34
C ILE A 463 0.40 2.50 23.47
N LEU A 464 1.17 2.38 22.38
CA LEU A 464 1.11 1.26 21.43
C LEU A 464 1.35 -0.11 22.09
N THR A 465 2.31 -0.21 23.02
CA THR A 465 2.56 -1.45 23.77
C THR A 465 1.35 -1.85 24.62
N ASN A 466 0.65 -0.86 25.17
CA ASN A 466 -0.48 -1.06 26.08
C ASN A 466 -1.84 -1.04 25.38
N VAL A 467 -1.92 -0.78 24.07
CA VAL A 467 -3.17 -0.91 23.31
C VAL A 467 -3.66 -2.36 23.48
N PRO A 468 -4.78 -2.59 24.17
CA PRO A 468 -5.25 -3.93 24.44
C PRO A 468 -5.64 -4.59 23.13
N THR A 469 -5.03 -5.73 22.84
CA THR A 469 -5.66 -6.77 22.04
C THR A 469 -6.75 -7.34 22.93
N PHE A 470 -7.93 -6.72 22.94
CA PHE A 470 -9.03 -7.19 23.75
C PHE A 470 -9.45 -8.57 23.24
N ARG A 471 -8.78 -9.64 23.68
CA ARG A 471 -9.21 -11.01 23.49
C ARG A 471 -9.85 -11.45 24.79
N ASN A 472 -11.02 -12.08 24.70
CA ASN A 472 -11.62 -12.69 25.86
C ASN A 472 -10.70 -13.85 26.29
N GLU A 473 -9.85 -13.61 27.30
CA GLU A 473 -9.18 -14.69 28.01
C GLU A 473 -10.23 -15.45 28.83
N GLU A 474 -11.05 -16.27 28.17
CA GLU A 474 -11.74 -17.37 28.84
C GLU A 474 -10.68 -18.45 29.14
N GLY A 475 -9.93 -18.27 30.23
CA GLY A 475 -8.93 -19.26 30.63
C GLY A 475 -8.21 -19.03 31.96
N ASP A 476 -7.89 -17.79 32.33
CA ASP A 476 -7.10 -17.56 33.56
C ASP A 476 -7.71 -16.46 34.46
N GLY A 477 -8.91 -16.78 34.94
CA GLY A 477 -9.63 -15.98 35.93
C GLY A 477 -8.94 -15.99 37.28
N ALA A 478 -7.92 -15.14 37.49
CA ALA A 478 -7.54 -14.65 38.82
C ALA A 478 -6.54 -13.49 38.86
N LYS A 479 -5.74 -13.22 37.81
CA LYS A 479 -4.60 -12.28 37.94
C LYS A 479 -4.73 -10.93 37.23
N SER A 480 -5.57 -10.81 36.19
CA SER A 480 -5.62 -9.60 35.35
C SER A 480 -6.46 -8.43 35.94
N ARG A 481 -7.33 -8.71 36.93
CA ARG A 481 -8.22 -7.67 37.51
C ARG A 481 -7.56 -6.65 38.45
N ARG A 482 -6.25 -6.76 38.73
CA ARG A 482 -5.57 -5.89 39.71
C ARG A 482 -4.60 -4.85 39.13
N SER A 483 -4.36 -4.80 37.81
CA SER A 483 -3.37 -3.87 37.23
C SER A 483 -3.92 -2.75 36.34
N LEU A 484 -5.24 -2.64 36.16
CA LEU A 484 -5.85 -1.74 35.15
C LEU A 484 -6.33 -0.38 35.68
N THR A 485 -6.07 -0.02 36.94
CA THR A 485 -6.63 1.21 37.54
C THR A 485 -5.59 2.28 37.92
N GLU A 486 -4.29 2.08 37.72
CA GLU A 486 -3.29 3.11 38.05
C GLU A 486 -2.24 3.27 36.94
N VAL A 487 -2.43 4.29 36.09
CA VAL A 487 -1.30 5.02 35.52
C VAL A 487 -1.52 6.49 35.86
N MET A 488 -0.81 6.89 36.91
CA MET A 488 -0.80 8.19 37.55
C MET A 488 -0.76 9.38 36.57
N THR A 489 -1.65 10.34 36.82
CA THR A 489 -1.30 11.76 36.80
C THR A 489 -0.04 11.97 37.64
N ALA A 490 1.10 12.21 36.99
CA ALA A 490 2.28 12.76 37.63
C ALA A 490 2.73 13.99 36.84
N ARG A 491 2.69 15.11 37.58
CA ARG A 491 3.11 16.50 37.34
C ARG A 491 3.91 16.84 36.08
#